data_AF-A0A3C0ZQT2-F1
#
_entry.id   AF-A0A3C0ZQT2-F1
#
_cell.length_a   1.000
_cell.length_b   1.000
_cell.length_c   1.000
_cell.angle_alpha   90.00
_cell.angle_beta   90.00
_cell.angle_gamma   90.00
#
_symmetry.space_group_name_H-M   'P 1'
#
loop_
_entity.id
_entity.type
_entity.pdbx_description
1 polymer ?
#
loop_
_entity_poly.entity_id
_entity_poly.type
_entity_poly.pdbx_seq_one_letter_code
_entity_poly.pdbx_strand_id
1 'polypeptide(L)'
;ASEETEPGIGWYYTNWLSSLSKNTSMPTPEIGKRIIDDFVDTCARRTPGQGTTLSITDLAELAGTVPSKLNAFSQSISKSIQEKDYRTISRARSGTREFAASNRIDQIDLAHFAYNMGNKEGKELAETIRSAVKYNRTSSGMTNSYGLSIYFPYQSTRYVDKATQTYDAIGMDKDYAQAIREFASMEVSGQAAAGGSTTGSPIPSLFGTLLGGSPYGGGSAAGSGSGGSSYGGSSPYGSGMNEELIGQLLGSFLGGDYSSISGLSSSNAGFLQGRMVSEEETVQYINDNHLDTSALYWTENEEGKAVMTLSEQQWDLIHSLDLNLFYDDGEGFIDLGLDNIYSFDKEGNLVADEGKTWLGINNHIVPYYHLDTSEDGDNWTITGRVPAFLNDERVNLIIVFDNDHPKGFVAGAQTVYEDEKIEVLAKNLTEIADGDVLTFICDYYSYDGKYQDSYRMPKPVTVNGDLTVSDVLLPEGKVRLTYRLTDIYNQAYWTEALNH
;
A
#
# COMPACT_ATOMS: atom_id res chain seq x y z
N ALA A 1 14.36 16.32 11.60
CA ALA A 1 13.88 15.06 12.18
C ALA A 1 13.77 14.04 11.05
N SER A 2 13.40 12.80 11.34
CA SER A 2 13.13 11.79 10.32
C SER A 2 11.64 11.80 9.98
N GLU A 3 11.31 11.65 8.68
CA GLU A 3 9.93 11.42 8.22
C GLU A 3 9.51 9.97 8.39
N GLU A 4 10.51 9.09 8.36
CA GLU A 4 10.37 7.66 8.53
C GLU A 4 10.80 7.23 9.94
N THR A 5 10.38 6.07 10.38
CA THR A 5 10.87 5.44 11.61
C THR A 5 12.39 5.30 11.55
N GLU A 6 13.09 5.72 12.60
CA GLU A 6 14.56 5.67 12.65
C GLU A 6 15.05 4.23 12.96
N PRO A 7 16.14 3.76 12.33
CA PRO A 7 16.78 2.49 12.69
C PRO A 7 17.17 2.44 14.17
N GLY A 8 17.03 1.26 14.80
CA GLY A 8 17.30 1.05 16.23
C GLY A 8 18.73 1.37 16.72
N ILE A 9 19.68 1.60 15.80
CA ILE A 9 21.04 2.06 16.14
C ILE A 9 21.09 3.52 16.58
N GLY A 10 20.04 4.30 16.34
CA GLY A 10 19.94 5.71 16.68
C GLY A 10 20.96 6.59 15.94
N TRP A 11 21.16 7.82 16.45
CA TRP A 11 22.05 8.80 15.82
C TRP A 11 23.53 8.51 16.12
N TYR A 12 24.43 8.95 15.23
CA TYR A 12 25.87 8.84 15.45
C TYR A 12 26.41 10.06 16.24
N TYR A 13 26.47 9.93 17.56
CA TYR A 13 26.73 11.06 18.48
C TYR A 13 28.17 11.61 18.46
N THR A 14 29.17 10.73 18.26
CA THR A 14 30.59 11.04 18.53
C THR A 14 31.08 12.28 17.77
N ASN A 15 30.77 12.34 16.48
CA ASN A 15 31.36 13.32 15.57
C ASN A 15 30.83 14.74 15.80
N TRP A 16 29.51 14.92 15.82
CA TRP A 16 28.91 16.24 15.99
C TRP A 16 29.09 16.78 17.41
N LEU A 17 29.04 15.94 18.45
CA LEU A 17 29.34 16.36 19.83
C LEU A 17 30.81 16.78 19.97
N SER A 18 31.73 16.05 19.33
CA SER A 18 33.14 16.44 19.31
C SER A 18 33.35 17.80 18.63
N SER A 19 32.69 18.06 17.51
CA SER A 19 32.72 19.36 16.83
C SER A 19 32.15 20.48 17.70
N LEU A 20 30.97 20.25 18.29
CA LEU A 20 30.31 21.25 19.13
C LEU A 20 31.14 21.57 20.39
N SER A 21 31.78 20.56 20.99
CA SER A 21 32.66 20.77 22.15
C SER A 21 33.90 21.63 21.82
N LYS A 22 34.40 21.56 20.58
CA LYS A 22 35.53 22.37 20.11
C LYS A 22 35.12 23.78 19.69
N ASN A 23 33.89 23.94 19.20
CA ASN A 23 33.33 25.22 18.78
C ASN A 23 31.84 25.30 19.14
N THR A 24 31.53 25.84 20.31
CA THR A 24 30.16 26.02 20.78
C THR A 24 29.38 27.09 20.01
N SER A 25 30.06 27.83 19.12
CA SER A 25 29.46 28.88 18.28
C SER A 25 29.30 28.45 16.82
N MET A 26 29.38 27.14 16.52
CA MET A 26 29.19 26.62 15.18
C MET A 26 27.76 26.89 14.68
N PRO A 27 27.55 27.30 13.41
CA PRO A 27 26.22 27.52 12.87
C PRO A 27 25.34 26.27 12.95
N THR A 28 24.07 26.42 13.34
CA THR A 28 23.11 25.31 13.44
C THR A 28 23.01 24.46 12.16
N PRO A 29 22.97 25.04 10.94
CA PRO A 29 22.94 24.24 9.71
C PRO A 29 24.18 23.35 9.53
N GLU A 30 25.36 23.81 9.96
CA GLU A 30 26.59 23.01 9.89
C GLU A 30 26.56 21.83 10.87
N ILE A 31 26.07 22.07 12.11
CA ILE A 31 25.88 21.01 13.10
C ILE A 31 24.89 19.97 12.59
N GLY A 32 23.72 20.42 12.14
CA GLY A 32 22.67 19.52 11.68
C GLY A 32 23.06 18.76 10.42
N LYS A 33 23.79 19.38 9.47
CA LYS A 33 24.29 18.69 8.28
C LYS A 33 25.17 17.51 8.69
N ARG A 34 26.06 17.74 9.65
CA ARG A 34 26.95 16.69 10.17
C ARG A 34 26.18 15.57 10.87
N ILE A 35 25.18 15.90 11.69
CA ILE A 35 24.29 14.91 12.31
C ILE A 35 23.64 14.03 11.25
N ILE A 36 23.07 14.64 10.21
CA ILE A 36 22.37 13.95 9.12
C ILE A 36 23.32 13.06 8.34
N ASP A 37 24.49 13.58 7.94
CA ASP A 37 25.48 12.81 7.21
C ASP A 37 25.95 11.60 8.01
N ASP A 38 26.39 11.82 9.25
CA ASP A 38 26.90 10.75 10.10
C ASP A 38 25.82 9.69 10.39
N PHE A 39 24.55 10.10 10.56
CA PHE A 39 23.44 9.18 10.76
C PHE A 39 23.18 8.33 9.52
N VAL A 40 22.99 8.94 8.35
CA VAL A 40 22.71 8.23 7.09
C VAL A 40 23.88 7.31 6.71
N ASP A 41 25.12 7.78 6.83
CA ASP A 41 26.32 6.98 6.55
C ASP A 41 26.51 5.82 7.53
N THR A 42 26.03 5.96 8.76
CA THR A 42 26.08 4.86 9.75
C THR A 42 24.97 3.86 9.49
N CYS A 43 23.76 4.29 9.15
CA CYS A 43 22.66 3.39 8.80
C CYS A 43 23.01 2.58 7.54
N ALA A 44 23.54 3.21 6.50
CA ALA A 44 23.98 2.52 5.29
C ALA A 44 25.02 1.42 5.55
N ARG A 45 25.89 1.58 6.55
CA ARG A 45 26.93 0.61 6.90
C ARG A 45 26.47 -0.48 7.87
N ARG A 46 25.55 -0.16 8.79
CA ARG A 46 25.21 -1.03 9.93
C ARG A 46 23.83 -1.67 9.84
N THR A 47 22.95 -1.10 9.01
CA THR A 47 21.57 -1.55 8.83
C THR A 47 21.19 -1.42 7.35
N PRO A 48 21.92 -2.08 6.42
CA PRO A 48 21.60 -2.01 5.00
C PRO A 48 20.17 -2.48 4.74
N GLY A 49 19.50 -1.86 3.77
CA GLY A 49 18.08 -2.12 3.46
C GLY A 49 17.06 -1.45 4.39
N GLN A 50 17.47 -0.87 5.54
CA GLN A 50 16.56 -0.05 6.34
C GLN A 50 16.45 1.36 5.77
N GLY A 51 15.24 1.70 5.29
CA GLY A 51 14.92 3.06 4.85
C GLY A 51 15.20 4.10 5.94
N THR A 52 15.99 5.11 5.61
CA THR A 52 16.45 6.16 6.52
C THR A 52 16.22 7.54 5.90
N THR A 53 15.65 8.48 6.65
CA THR A 53 15.53 9.89 6.27
C THR A 53 15.98 10.78 7.43
N LEU A 54 16.60 11.93 7.16
CA LEU A 54 16.82 12.94 8.19
C LEU A 54 16.97 14.33 7.58
N SER A 55 16.22 15.30 8.13
CA SER A 55 16.16 16.67 7.65
C SER A 55 16.37 17.72 8.76
N ILE A 56 16.77 18.93 8.35
CA ILE A 56 16.73 20.15 9.17
C ILE A 56 15.72 21.09 8.55
N THR A 57 14.78 21.55 9.37
CA THR A 57 13.76 22.51 8.95
C THR A 57 13.92 23.81 9.73
N ASP A 58 13.92 24.93 9.02
CA ASP A 58 13.82 26.25 9.63
C ASP A 58 12.36 26.51 10.02
N LEU A 59 12.06 26.37 11.31
CA LEU A 59 10.71 26.51 11.84
C LEU A 59 10.17 27.94 11.73
N ALA A 60 11.03 28.95 11.74
CA ALA A 60 10.61 30.34 11.60
C ALA A 60 10.21 30.65 10.15
N GLU A 61 11.01 30.16 9.19
CA GLU A 61 10.64 30.24 7.77
C GLU A 61 9.38 29.44 7.50
N LEU A 62 9.31 28.18 7.96
CA LEU A 62 8.15 27.32 7.77
C LEU A 62 6.87 27.99 8.29
N ALA A 63 6.89 28.49 9.52
CA ALA A 63 5.72 29.15 10.12
C ALA A 63 5.33 30.44 9.37
N GLY A 64 6.29 31.13 8.75
CA GLY A 64 6.06 32.36 8.00
C GLY A 64 5.62 32.16 6.54
N THR A 65 5.92 31.02 5.92
CA THR A 65 5.75 30.84 4.47
C THR A 65 4.78 29.72 4.09
N VAL A 66 4.81 28.57 4.78
CA VAL A 66 4.06 27.36 4.41
C VAL A 66 2.54 27.50 4.60
N PRO A 67 2.00 28.08 5.69
CA PRO A 67 0.55 28.05 5.94
C PRO A 67 -0.31 28.60 4.80
N SER A 68 0.10 29.72 4.20
CA SER A 68 -0.64 30.32 3.08
C SER A 68 -0.64 29.45 1.82
N LYS A 69 0.46 28.75 1.55
CA LYS A 69 0.61 27.84 0.41
C LYS A 69 -0.14 26.55 0.62
N LEU A 70 -0.13 26.04 1.85
CA LEU A 70 -0.88 24.86 2.23
C LEU A 70 -2.39 25.10 2.15
N ASN A 71 -2.88 26.27 2.58
CA ASN A 71 -4.27 26.64 2.38
C ASN A 71 -4.63 26.65 0.88
N ALA A 72 -3.86 27.37 0.04
CA ALA A 72 -4.13 27.43 -1.39
C ALA A 72 -4.12 26.05 -2.08
N PHE A 73 -3.19 25.18 -1.68
CA PHE A 73 -3.13 23.79 -2.11
C PHE A 73 -4.36 22.98 -1.66
N SER A 74 -4.79 23.16 -0.41
CA SER A 74 -5.97 22.47 0.12
C SER A 74 -7.24 22.87 -0.63
N GLN A 75 -7.39 24.17 -0.92
CA GLN A 75 -8.49 24.68 -1.73
C GLN A 75 -8.45 24.15 -3.16
N SER A 76 -7.27 23.96 -3.75
CA SER A 76 -7.16 23.38 -5.10
C SER A 76 -7.59 21.92 -5.13
N ILE A 77 -7.30 21.13 -4.09
CA ILE A 77 -7.82 19.76 -3.94
C ILE A 77 -9.35 19.77 -3.87
N SER A 78 -9.94 20.52 -2.93
CA SER A 78 -11.41 20.58 -2.79
C SER A 78 -12.09 21.05 -4.07
N LYS A 79 -11.50 22.03 -4.77
CA LYS A 79 -12.00 22.52 -6.05
C LYS A 79 -11.93 21.44 -7.14
N SER A 80 -10.83 20.72 -7.27
CA SER A 80 -10.71 19.61 -8.24
C SER A 80 -11.80 18.55 -8.01
N ILE A 81 -12.14 18.22 -6.75
CA ILE A 81 -13.23 17.28 -6.45
C ILE A 81 -14.58 17.84 -6.91
N GLN A 82 -14.88 19.11 -6.64
CA GLN A 82 -16.10 19.78 -7.10
C GLN A 82 -16.19 19.86 -8.64
N GLU A 83 -15.05 20.00 -9.31
CA GLU A 83 -14.94 20.04 -10.78
C GLU A 83 -14.86 18.64 -11.42
N LYS A 84 -15.17 17.57 -10.66
CA LYS A 84 -15.16 16.16 -11.12
C LYS A 84 -13.78 15.66 -11.58
N ASP A 85 -12.72 16.14 -10.94
CA ASP A 85 -11.33 15.74 -11.18
C ASP A 85 -10.73 15.02 -9.95
N TYR A 86 -11.52 14.13 -9.33
CA TYR A 86 -11.05 13.31 -8.21
C TYR A 86 -9.90 12.36 -8.62
N ARG A 87 -9.94 11.85 -9.86
CA ARG A 87 -8.93 10.96 -10.44
C ARG A 87 -7.50 11.52 -10.33
N THR A 88 -7.30 12.81 -10.60
CA THR A 88 -5.99 13.46 -10.50
C THR A 88 -5.45 13.42 -9.07
N ILE A 89 -6.31 13.67 -8.07
CA ILE A 89 -5.93 13.66 -6.66
C ILE A 89 -5.63 12.24 -6.19
N SER A 90 -6.45 11.28 -6.58
CA SER A 90 -6.26 9.86 -6.25
C SER A 90 -4.91 9.35 -6.77
N ARG A 91 -4.59 9.64 -8.02
CA ARG A 91 -3.28 9.31 -8.63
C ARG A 91 -2.11 10.00 -7.96
N ALA A 92 -2.29 11.28 -7.62
CA ALA A 92 -1.26 12.01 -6.89
C ALA A 92 -0.99 11.35 -5.53
N ARG A 93 -2.05 10.99 -4.79
CA ARG A 93 -1.95 10.34 -3.48
C ARG A 93 -1.35 8.93 -3.58
N SER A 94 -1.79 8.13 -4.54
CA SER A 94 -1.33 6.74 -4.71
C SER A 94 0.13 6.65 -5.14
N GLY A 95 0.60 7.60 -5.95
CA GLY A 95 2.00 7.74 -6.35
C GLY A 95 2.89 8.48 -5.35
N THR A 96 2.36 8.93 -4.20
CA THR A 96 3.15 9.64 -3.21
C THR A 96 3.88 8.67 -2.29
N ARG A 97 5.15 9.00 -1.99
CA ARG A 97 5.97 8.37 -0.95
C ARG A 97 5.22 8.33 0.37
N GLU A 98 4.89 7.12 0.80
CA GLU A 98 4.30 6.84 2.10
C GLU A 98 5.35 6.28 3.06
N PHE A 99 5.24 6.65 4.34
CA PHE A 99 6.12 6.22 5.41
C PHE A 99 5.39 5.23 6.32
N ALA A 100 6.11 4.20 6.77
CA ALA A 100 5.55 3.10 7.56
C ALA A 100 4.25 2.52 6.96
N ALA A 101 4.19 2.37 5.62
CA ALA A 101 3.01 1.94 4.87
C ALA A 101 2.40 0.62 5.38
N SER A 102 3.23 -0.31 5.88
CA SER A 102 2.75 -1.57 6.49
C SER A 102 1.85 -1.36 7.72
N ASN A 103 1.96 -0.22 8.40
CA ASN A 103 1.13 0.15 9.55
C ASN A 103 -0.17 0.87 9.13
N ARG A 104 -0.32 1.22 7.85
CA ARG A 104 -1.50 1.89 7.26
C ARG A 104 -1.88 3.16 8.03
N ILE A 105 -0.87 3.96 8.35
CA ILE A 105 -1.04 5.22 9.10
C ILE A 105 -1.16 6.45 8.18
N ASP A 106 -1.09 6.25 6.85
CA ASP A 106 -1.34 7.26 5.83
C ASP A 106 -0.48 8.54 5.98
N GLN A 107 0.78 8.37 6.39
CA GLN A 107 1.77 9.44 6.48
C GLN A 107 2.55 9.53 5.18
N ILE A 108 2.41 10.66 4.47
CA ILE A 108 3.02 10.86 3.16
C ILE A 108 3.98 12.04 3.15
N ASP A 109 4.90 12.05 2.21
CA ASP A 109 5.71 13.24 1.94
C ASP A 109 4.85 14.37 1.36
N LEU A 110 4.77 15.51 2.07
CA LEU A 110 3.90 16.62 1.68
C LEU A 110 4.37 17.31 0.39
N ALA A 111 5.68 17.45 0.17
CA ALA A 111 6.19 18.14 -1.01
C ALA A 111 6.02 17.28 -2.27
N HIS A 112 6.19 15.95 -2.15
CA HIS A 112 5.97 14.99 -3.21
C HIS A 112 4.49 14.93 -3.58
N PHE A 113 3.58 14.86 -2.59
CA PHE A 113 2.14 14.93 -2.86
C PHE A 113 1.76 16.21 -3.59
N ALA A 114 2.25 17.35 -3.09
CA ALA A 114 1.99 18.65 -3.69
C ALA A 114 2.54 18.74 -5.13
N TYR A 115 3.70 18.15 -5.39
CA TYR A 115 4.27 18.08 -6.73
C TYR A 115 3.43 17.17 -7.66
N ASN A 116 3.02 16.00 -7.18
CA ASN A 116 2.26 15.01 -7.94
C ASN A 116 0.86 15.50 -8.34
N MET A 117 0.28 16.43 -7.59
CA MET A 117 -0.96 17.12 -7.97
C MET A 117 -0.85 17.87 -9.32
N GLY A 118 0.37 18.17 -9.79
CA GLY A 118 0.61 18.70 -11.14
C GLY A 118 0.14 20.14 -11.39
N ASN A 119 -0.55 20.76 -10.42
CA ASN A 119 -1.09 22.11 -10.51
C ASN A 119 -0.11 23.18 -9.97
N LYS A 120 -0.51 24.45 -10.09
CA LYS A 120 0.33 25.59 -9.71
C LYS A 120 0.51 25.66 -8.20
N GLU A 121 -0.58 25.52 -7.45
CA GLU A 121 -0.61 25.64 -5.99
C GLU A 121 0.26 24.57 -5.33
N GLY A 122 0.23 23.34 -5.86
CA GLY A 122 1.06 22.23 -5.42
C GLY A 122 2.55 22.46 -5.67
N LYS A 123 2.93 22.96 -6.85
CA LYS A 123 4.33 23.34 -7.14
C LYS A 123 4.83 24.44 -6.20
N GLU A 124 4.04 25.48 -5.97
CA GLU A 124 4.40 26.56 -5.05
C GLU A 124 4.56 26.06 -3.60
N LEU A 125 3.69 25.15 -3.15
CA LEU A 125 3.81 24.53 -1.82
C LEU A 125 5.07 23.67 -1.72
N ALA A 126 5.32 22.79 -2.69
CA ALA A 126 6.49 21.92 -2.73
C ALA A 126 7.80 22.73 -2.70
N GLU A 127 7.90 23.78 -3.51
CA GLU A 127 9.05 24.69 -3.51
C GLU A 127 9.23 25.41 -2.17
N THR A 128 8.14 25.87 -1.55
CA THR A 128 8.17 26.55 -0.25
C THR A 128 8.63 25.62 0.87
N ILE A 129 8.15 24.37 0.89
CA ILE A 129 8.60 23.33 1.82
C ILE A 129 10.09 23.05 1.63
N ARG A 130 10.52 22.83 0.38
CA ARG A 130 11.93 22.56 0.06
C ARG A 130 12.86 23.74 0.39
N SER A 131 12.35 24.98 0.38
CA SER A 131 13.08 26.14 0.88
C SER A 131 13.24 26.11 2.40
N ALA A 132 12.17 25.80 3.15
CA ALA A 132 12.19 25.73 4.60
C ALA A 132 13.05 24.57 5.12
N VAL A 133 13.12 23.46 4.38
CA VAL A 133 14.02 22.33 4.66
C VAL A 133 15.44 22.67 4.21
N LYS A 134 16.30 23.05 5.17
CA LYS A 134 17.65 23.57 4.92
C LYS A 134 18.66 22.49 4.55
N TYR A 135 18.42 21.26 4.96
CA TYR A 135 19.20 20.11 4.56
C TYR A 135 18.35 18.86 4.70
N ASN A 136 18.44 17.95 3.73
CA ASN A 136 17.74 16.68 3.74
C ASN A 136 18.65 15.62 3.13
N ARG A 137 18.66 14.43 3.72
CA ARG A 137 19.38 13.29 3.18
C ARG A 137 18.60 12.01 3.48
N THR A 138 18.62 11.09 2.53
CA THR A 138 17.88 9.83 2.58
C THR A 138 18.78 8.65 2.18
N SER A 139 18.38 7.43 2.52
CA SER A 139 18.93 6.20 1.92
C SER A 139 18.43 6.05 0.47
N SER A 140 19.12 5.24 -0.34
CA SER A 140 18.78 5.01 -1.76
C SER A 140 17.33 4.61 -1.99
N GLY A 141 16.78 3.72 -1.18
CA GLY A 141 15.37 3.26 -1.29
C GLY A 141 14.31 4.24 -0.76
N MET A 142 14.70 5.42 -0.27
CA MET A 142 13.78 6.44 0.26
C MET A 142 13.75 7.66 -0.67
N THR A 143 13.57 7.44 -1.97
CA THR A 143 13.43 8.54 -2.93
C THR A 143 12.12 9.30 -2.66
N ASN A 144 12.05 10.53 -3.19
CA ASN A 144 10.89 11.41 -3.04
C ASN A 144 10.48 11.68 -1.57
N SER A 145 11.45 11.65 -0.65
CA SER A 145 11.31 12.14 0.73
C SER A 145 12.09 13.46 0.85
N TYR A 146 11.42 14.54 1.17
CA TYR A 146 11.85 15.93 1.10
C TYR A 146 11.86 16.62 2.47
N GLY A 147 11.53 15.91 3.55
CA GLY A 147 11.86 16.27 4.92
C GLY A 147 10.69 16.66 5.81
N LEU A 148 9.44 16.62 5.32
CA LEU A 148 8.20 16.84 6.08
C LEU A 148 7.09 15.88 5.64
N SER A 149 6.71 15.00 6.56
CA SER A 149 5.53 14.14 6.42
C SER A 149 4.24 14.83 6.88
N ILE A 150 3.12 14.35 6.35
CA ILE A 150 1.77 14.78 6.73
C ILE A 150 0.78 13.63 6.60
N TYR A 151 -0.28 13.61 7.40
CA TYR A 151 -1.38 12.65 7.21
C TYR A 151 -2.27 13.07 6.03
N PHE A 152 -2.51 12.15 5.09
CA PHE A 152 -3.55 12.26 4.07
C PHE A 152 -4.12 10.87 3.75
N PRO A 153 -5.45 10.66 3.87
CA PRO A 153 -6.07 9.33 3.90
C PRO A 153 -5.85 8.53 2.62
N TYR A 154 -5.75 7.21 2.76
CA TYR A 154 -5.82 6.27 1.64
C TYR A 154 -6.05 4.81 2.06
N GLN A 155 -5.28 4.28 3.01
CA GLN A 155 -5.35 2.87 3.42
C GLN A 155 -6.19 2.66 4.68
N SER A 156 -6.41 3.70 5.48
CA SER A 156 -7.12 3.58 6.75
C SER A 156 -7.96 4.81 7.08
N THR A 157 -9.14 4.87 6.45
CA THR A 157 -10.11 5.96 6.62
C THR A 157 -10.65 6.12 8.05
N ARG A 158 -10.48 5.09 8.90
CA ARG A 158 -10.78 5.16 10.35
C ARG A 158 -10.04 6.28 11.09
N TYR A 159 -8.92 6.77 10.56
CA TYR A 159 -8.12 7.83 11.18
C TYR A 159 -8.54 9.23 10.76
N VAL A 160 -9.42 9.39 9.76
CA VAL A 160 -9.77 10.70 9.19
C VAL A 160 -10.31 11.65 10.25
N ASP A 161 -11.26 11.19 11.07
CA ASP A 161 -11.83 12.01 12.14
C ASP A 161 -10.77 12.40 13.19
N LYS A 162 -9.91 11.46 13.61
CA LYS A 162 -8.83 11.70 14.58
C LYS A 162 -7.81 12.70 14.04
N ALA A 163 -7.41 12.57 12.79
CA ALA A 163 -6.44 13.44 12.15
C ALA A 163 -6.99 14.85 11.96
N THR A 164 -8.20 14.99 11.43
CA THR A 164 -8.83 16.30 11.21
C THR A 164 -9.09 17.04 12.54
N GLN A 165 -9.53 16.33 13.59
CA GLN A 165 -9.63 16.91 14.95
C GLN A 165 -8.27 17.36 15.50
N THR A 166 -7.21 16.59 15.23
CA THR A 166 -5.84 16.95 15.64
C THR A 166 -5.37 18.22 14.93
N TYR A 167 -5.61 18.33 13.62
CA TYR A 167 -5.28 19.53 12.85
C TYR A 167 -6.02 20.78 13.35
N ASP A 168 -7.31 20.65 13.64
CA ASP A 168 -8.08 21.74 14.26
C ASP A 168 -7.51 22.14 15.63
N ALA A 169 -7.14 21.16 16.47
CA ALA A 169 -6.61 21.40 17.82
C ALA A 169 -5.23 22.10 17.81
N ILE A 170 -4.40 21.87 16.81
CA ILE A 170 -3.09 22.54 16.66
C ILE A 170 -3.18 23.87 15.90
N GLY A 171 -4.38 24.31 15.52
CA GLY A 171 -4.61 25.59 14.85
C GLY A 171 -4.24 25.60 13.37
N MET A 172 -4.25 24.42 12.73
CA MET A 172 -4.11 24.31 11.28
C MET A 172 -5.34 24.88 10.57
N ASP A 173 -5.18 25.33 9.34
CA ASP A 173 -6.29 25.85 8.54
C ASP A 173 -7.33 24.76 8.25
N LYS A 174 -8.61 25.13 8.33
CA LYS A 174 -9.74 24.21 8.13
C LYS A 174 -9.83 23.69 6.69
N ASP A 175 -9.25 24.41 5.73
CA ASP A 175 -9.27 24.02 4.33
C ASP A 175 -8.53 22.68 4.11
N TYR A 176 -7.45 22.42 4.86
CA TYR A 176 -6.75 21.13 4.75
C TYR A 176 -7.57 19.98 5.33
N ALA A 177 -8.18 20.19 6.49
CA ALA A 177 -9.09 19.22 7.08
C ALA A 177 -10.29 18.96 6.16
N GLN A 178 -10.79 19.98 5.45
CA GLN A 178 -11.85 19.82 4.45
C GLN A 178 -11.38 18.99 3.26
N ALA A 179 -10.21 19.28 2.68
CA ALA A 179 -9.65 18.52 1.58
C ALA A 179 -9.51 17.02 1.91
N ILE A 180 -9.04 16.71 3.12
CA ILE A 180 -8.98 15.33 3.65
C ILE A 180 -10.36 14.67 3.71
N ARG A 181 -11.37 15.37 4.25
CA ARG A 181 -12.74 14.83 4.36
C ARG A 181 -13.37 14.59 3.00
N GLU A 182 -13.21 15.51 2.04
CA GLU A 182 -13.73 15.35 0.68
C GLU A 182 -13.09 14.16 -0.04
N PHE A 183 -11.76 14.04 0.04
CA PHE A 183 -11.04 12.93 -0.58
C PHE A 183 -11.50 11.59 0.01
N ALA A 184 -11.44 11.46 1.33
CA ALA A 184 -11.85 10.22 2.01
C ALA A 184 -13.32 9.89 1.73
N SER A 185 -14.20 10.89 1.65
CA SER A 185 -15.61 10.69 1.34
C SER A 185 -15.82 10.08 -0.05
N MET A 186 -15.10 10.58 -1.06
CA MET A 186 -15.15 10.04 -2.42
C MET A 186 -14.57 8.62 -2.48
N GLU A 187 -13.44 8.39 -1.81
CA GLU A 187 -12.78 7.09 -1.69
C GLU A 187 -13.74 6.02 -1.15
N VAL A 188 -14.29 6.23 0.05
CA VAL A 188 -15.18 5.23 0.68
C VAL A 188 -16.51 5.10 -0.03
N SER A 189 -17.00 6.16 -0.68
CA SER A 189 -18.22 6.09 -1.48
C SER A 189 -18.02 5.21 -2.72
N GLY A 190 -16.87 5.33 -3.39
CA GLY A 190 -16.50 4.46 -4.51
C GLY A 190 -16.31 3.01 -4.09
N GLN A 191 -15.61 2.77 -2.97
CA GLN A 191 -15.50 1.43 -2.38
C GLN A 191 -16.87 0.84 -2.05
N ALA A 192 -17.75 1.59 -1.40
CA ALA A 192 -19.08 1.14 -1.02
C ALA A 192 -19.94 0.80 -2.25
N ALA A 193 -19.87 1.66 -3.28
CA ALA A 193 -20.52 1.41 -4.57
C ALA A 193 -20.04 0.10 -5.20
N ALA A 194 -18.74 -0.20 -5.11
CA ALA A 194 -18.09 -1.42 -5.61
C ALA A 194 -18.35 -2.69 -4.79
N GLY A 195 -19.20 -2.64 -3.75
CA GLY A 195 -19.44 -3.77 -2.85
C GLY A 195 -18.42 -3.90 -1.71
N GLY A 196 -17.47 -2.96 -1.61
CA GLY A 196 -16.52 -2.79 -0.52
C GLY A 196 -15.64 -4.02 -0.27
N SER A 197 -15.58 -4.45 0.98
CA SER A 197 -14.76 -5.58 1.44
C SER A 197 -15.07 -6.91 0.74
N THR A 198 -16.25 -7.08 0.16
CA THR A 198 -16.62 -8.33 -0.53
C THR A 198 -15.87 -8.53 -1.84
N THR A 199 -15.59 -7.44 -2.58
CA THR A 199 -14.87 -7.49 -3.86
C THR A 199 -13.36 -7.48 -3.69
N GLY A 200 -12.86 -7.08 -2.52
CA GLY A 200 -11.43 -7.06 -2.19
C GLY A 200 -10.82 -8.42 -1.81
N SER A 201 -11.61 -9.48 -1.64
CA SER A 201 -11.10 -10.82 -1.33
C SER A 201 -10.72 -11.61 -2.58
N PRO A 202 -9.58 -12.33 -2.60
CA PRO A 202 -9.23 -13.23 -3.70
C PRO A 202 -10.06 -14.53 -3.71
N ILE A 203 -10.75 -14.87 -2.62
CA ILE A 203 -11.48 -16.13 -2.44
C ILE A 203 -12.46 -16.40 -3.60
N PRO A 204 -13.31 -15.44 -4.02
CA PRO A 204 -14.28 -15.72 -5.09
C PRO A 204 -13.60 -16.07 -6.42
N SER A 205 -12.45 -15.45 -6.71
CA SER A 205 -11.61 -15.74 -7.87
C SER A 205 -10.96 -17.13 -7.73
N LEU A 206 -10.28 -17.38 -6.61
CA LEU A 206 -9.57 -18.63 -6.33
C LEU A 206 -10.46 -19.87 -6.49
N PHE A 207 -11.71 -19.80 -6.04
CA PHE A 207 -12.68 -20.91 -6.12
C PHE A 207 -13.59 -20.88 -7.36
N GLY A 208 -13.38 -19.95 -8.30
CA GLY A 208 -14.16 -19.82 -9.54
C GLY A 208 -15.61 -19.34 -9.34
N THR A 209 -15.98 -18.96 -8.12
CA THR A 209 -17.35 -18.46 -7.81
C THR A 209 -17.62 -17.04 -8.33
N LEU A 210 -16.59 -16.38 -8.87
CA LEU A 210 -16.66 -15.04 -9.46
C LEU A 210 -17.79 -14.90 -10.49
N LEU A 211 -17.97 -15.87 -11.38
CA LEU A 211 -19.01 -15.86 -12.42
C LEU A 211 -20.18 -16.82 -12.11
N GLY A 212 -20.32 -17.25 -10.86
CA GLY A 212 -21.39 -18.14 -10.41
C GLY A 212 -21.22 -19.62 -10.78
N GLY A 213 -20.06 -20.03 -11.33
CA GLY A 213 -19.72 -21.42 -11.63
C GLY A 213 -18.79 -22.01 -10.59
N SER A 214 -19.29 -22.80 -9.64
CA SER A 214 -18.42 -23.51 -8.68
C SER A 214 -18.08 -24.91 -9.20
N PRO A 215 -16.79 -25.23 -9.48
CA PRO A 215 -16.35 -26.61 -9.76
C PRO A 215 -16.11 -27.44 -8.47
N TYR A 216 -16.05 -26.80 -7.30
CA TYR A 216 -15.83 -27.43 -6.00
C TYR A 216 -17.14 -27.43 -5.21
N GLY A 217 -17.81 -28.58 -5.15
CA GLY A 217 -19.20 -28.72 -4.73
C GLY A 217 -19.64 -27.90 -3.49
N GLY A 218 -20.50 -26.92 -3.74
CA GLY A 218 -21.69 -26.58 -2.93
C GLY A 218 -21.51 -26.43 -1.42
N GLY A 219 -21.12 -25.23 -0.99
CA GLY A 219 -21.34 -24.73 0.35
C GLY A 219 -21.08 -23.24 0.38
N SER A 220 -22.10 -22.43 0.63
CA SER A 220 -21.96 -20.99 0.85
C SER A 220 -20.85 -20.76 1.89
N ALA A 221 -19.76 -20.11 1.49
CA ALA A 221 -18.68 -19.73 2.38
C ALA A 221 -19.17 -18.61 3.31
N ALA A 222 -19.87 -19.00 4.37
CA ALA A 222 -20.09 -18.15 5.53
C ALA A 222 -18.76 -18.07 6.28
N GLY A 223 -17.90 -17.12 5.88
CA GLY A 223 -16.77 -16.69 6.68
C GLY A 223 -17.27 -16.07 7.98
N SER A 224 -16.90 -16.67 9.11
CA SER A 224 -17.20 -16.18 10.45
C SER A 224 -16.42 -14.90 10.73
N GLY A 225 -17.12 -13.76 10.68
CA GLY A 225 -16.60 -12.45 11.10
C GLY A 225 -17.71 -11.39 11.09
N SER A 226 -18.45 -11.29 12.20
CA SER A 226 -19.31 -10.15 12.60
C SER A 226 -20.38 -9.64 11.59
N GLY A 227 -21.55 -10.28 11.63
CA GLY A 227 -22.86 -9.62 11.49
C GLY A 227 -23.13 -8.78 10.23
N GLY A 228 -23.42 -9.43 9.10
CA GLY A 228 -23.91 -8.79 7.88
C GLY A 228 -25.13 -9.50 7.31
N SER A 229 -26.16 -8.73 6.96
CA SER A 229 -27.47 -9.15 6.47
C SER A 229 -27.40 -10.02 5.21
N SER A 230 -28.26 -11.02 5.16
CA SER A 230 -28.57 -11.86 4.00
C SER A 230 -29.20 -11.02 2.87
N TYR A 231 -28.39 -10.51 1.94
CA TYR A 231 -28.85 -10.17 0.59
C TYR A 231 -28.47 -11.29 -0.38
N GLY A 232 -29.47 -11.76 -1.14
CA GLY A 232 -29.36 -12.89 -2.05
C GLY A 232 -28.25 -12.72 -3.09
N GLY A 233 -27.54 -13.81 -3.36
CA GLY A 233 -26.34 -13.85 -4.19
C GLY A 233 -26.57 -13.47 -5.65
N SER A 234 -26.08 -12.30 -6.02
CA SER A 234 -25.61 -11.96 -7.36
C SER A 234 -24.15 -11.57 -7.21
N SER A 235 -23.24 -12.32 -7.85
CA SER A 235 -21.82 -11.97 -7.86
C SER A 235 -21.63 -10.63 -8.59
N PRO A 236 -20.94 -9.64 -8.01
CA PRO A 236 -20.67 -8.34 -8.64
C PRO A 236 -19.93 -8.43 -9.99
N TYR A 237 -19.34 -9.60 -10.28
CA TYR A 237 -18.55 -9.84 -11.49
C TYR A 237 -19.35 -10.47 -12.64
N GLY A 238 -20.49 -11.11 -12.35
CA GLY A 238 -21.24 -11.90 -13.34
C GLY A 238 -22.32 -11.14 -14.12
N SER A 239 -22.76 -9.98 -13.64
CA SER A 239 -23.79 -9.16 -14.30
C SER A 239 -23.35 -7.73 -14.63
N GLY A 240 -22.10 -7.38 -14.31
CA GLY A 240 -21.69 -5.98 -14.13
C GLY A 240 -22.47 -5.33 -12.98
N MET A 241 -21.89 -4.31 -12.36
CA MET A 241 -22.67 -3.43 -11.49
C MET A 241 -23.41 -2.43 -12.38
N ASN A 242 -24.73 -2.38 -12.27
CA ASN A 242 -25.53 -1.37 -12.97
C ASN A 242 -25.77 -0.14 -12.08
N GLU A 243 -26.13 0.98 -12.71
CA GLU A 243 -26.36 2.26 -12.02
C GLU A 243 -27.36 2.15 -10.86
N GLU A 244 -28.37 1.27 -10.97
CA GLU A 244 -29.38 1.05 -9.94
C GLU A 244 -28.80 0.36 -8.70
N LEU A 245 -27.95 -0.66 -8.87
CA LEU A 245 -27.27 -1.35 -7.76
C LEU A 245 -26.26 -0.42 -7.08
N ILE A 246 -25.48 0.34 -7.87
CA ILE A 246 -24.54 1.34 -7.34
C ILE A 246 -25.29 2.36 -6.48
N GLY A 247 -26.41 2.89 -6.98
CA GLY A 247 -27.25 3.84 -6.24
C GLY A 247 -27.82 3.26 -4.95
N GLN A 248 -28.21 1.97 -4.94
CA GLN A 248 -28.71 1.30 -3.74
C GLN A 248 -27.61 1.08 -2.69
N LEU A 249 -26.45 0.55 -3.10
CA LEU A 249 -25.31 0.31 -2.20
C LEU A 249 -24.81 1.61 -1.59
N LEU A 250 -24.62 2.63 -2.42
CA LEU A 250 -24.19 3.94 -1.99
C LEU A 250 -25.24 4.62 -1.11
N GLY A 251 -26.53 4.50 -1.45
CA GLY A 251 -27.63 5.01 -0.64
C GLY A 251 -27.68 4.38 0.76
N SER A 252 -27.46 3.06 0.85
CA SER A 252 -27.36 2.36 2.14
C SER A 252 -26.16 2.85 2.96
N PHE A 253 -25.01 3.00 2.30
CA PHE A 253 -23.78 3.47 2.90
C PHE A 253 -23.90 4.90 3.45
N LEU A 254 -24.38 5.84 2.63
CA LEU A 254 -24.62 7.23 3.04
C LEU A 254 -25.74 7.34 4.08
N GLY A 255 -26.67 6.39 4.08
CA GLY A 255 -27.70 6.23 5.11
C GLY A 255 -27.18 5.76 6.48
N GLY A 256 -25.91 5.41 6.59
CA GLY A 256 -25.25 5.06 7.86
C GLY A 256 -24.86 3.59 8.01
N ASP A 257 -25.04 2.76 6.98
CA ASP A 257 -24.54 1.38 6.97
C ASP A 257 -23.10 1.32 6.46
N TYR A 258 -22.15 1.40 7.39
CA TYR A 258 -20.71 1.38 7.09
C TYR A 258 -20.10 -0.03 7.04
N SER A 259 -20.92 -1.08 7.14
CA SER A 259 -20.44 -2.48 7.24
C SER A 259 -19.71 -2.98 5.99
N SER A 260 -19.93 -2.34 4.84
CA SER A 260 -19.23 -2.66 3.60
C SER A 260 -17.75 -2.26 3.63
N ILE A 261 -17.37 -1.27 4.45
CA ILE A 261 -16.02 -0.70 4.50
C ILE A 261 -15.27 -1.20 5.74
N SER A 262 -14.18 -1.92 5.51
CA SER A 262 -13.37 -2.48 6.58
C SER A 262 -12.81 -1.39 7.50
N GLY A 263 -13.06 -1.52 8.81
CA GLY A 263 -12.57 -0.59 9.83
C GLY A 263 -13.39 0.69 10.01
N LEU A 264 -14.46 0.88 9.22
CA LEU A 264 -15.37 2.01 9.35
C LEU A 264 -16.61 1.64 10.18
N SER A 265 -17.12 2.62 10.93
CA SER A 265 -18.28 2.49 11.79
C SER A 265 -18.92 3.86 12.02
N SER A 266 -20.08 3.89 12.67
CA SER A 266 -20.73 5.16 13.04
C SER A 266 -19.90 6.02 14.01
N SER A 267 -18.87 5.45 14.64
CA SER A 267 -18.01 6.15 15.61
C SER A 267 -16.85 6.94 14.98
N ASN A 268 -16.50 6.65 13.72
CA ASN A 268 -15.35 7.21 13.01
C ASN A 268 -15.67 7.59 11.54
N ALA A 269 -16.96 7.80 11.25
CA ALA A 269 -17.47 8.22 9.94
C ALA A 269 -17.98 9.68 9.94
N GLY A 270 -17.55 10.50 10.92
CA GLY A 270 -17.95 11.90 11.03
C GLY A 270 -17.53 12.73 9.82
N PHE A 271 -16.43 12.36 9.16
CA PHE A 271 -15.92 13.01 7.95
C PHE A 271 -16.88 13.01 6.75
N LEU A 272 -17.86 12.10 6.72
CA LEU A 272 -18.90 12.07 5.68
C LEU A 272 -19.91 13.24 5.82
N GLN A 273 -19.88 13.94 6.95
CA GLN A 273 -20.70 15.14 7.18
C GLN A 273 -20.00 16.39 6.61
N GLY A 274 -20.80 17.33 6.10
CA GLY A 274 -20.27 18.59 5.59
C GLY A 274 -19.50 18.46 4.27
N ARG A 275 -19.81 17.43 3.48
CA ARG A 275 -19.34 17.28 2.10
C ARG A 275 -19.76 18.48 1.25
N MET A 276 -18.86 18.95 0.41
CA MET A 276 -19.07 20.03 -0.56
C MET A 276 -19.77 19.51 -1.80
N VAL A 277 -19.48 18.27 -2.19
CA VAL A 277 -20.17 17.58 -3.29
C VAL A 277 -21.44 16.93 -2.78
N SER A 278 -22.55 17.13 -3.50
CA SER A 278 -23.84 16.53 -3.14
C SER A 278 -23.84 15.01 -3.35
N GLU A 279 -24.80 14.32 -2.73
CA GLU A 279 -24.97 12.87 -2.91
C GLU A 279 -25.26 12.52 -4.38
N GLU A 280 -26.09 13.32 -5.05
CA GLU A 280 -26.43 13.14 -6.46
C GLU A 280 -25.19 13.29 -7.36
N GLU A 281 -24.35 14.30 -7.11
CA GLU A 281 -23.10 14.48 -7.86
C GLU A 281 -22.09 13.36 -7.58
N THR A 282 -22.03 12.88 -6.34
CA THR A 282 -21.19 11.75 -5.93
C THR A 282 -21.59 10.47 -6.66
N VAL A 283 -22.90 10.15 -6.67
CA VAL A 283 -23.47 9.00 -7.40
C VAL A 283 -23.13 9.10 -8.88
N GLN A 284 -23.35 10.26 -9.50
CA GLN A 284 -23.06 10.47 -10.91
C GLN A 284 -21.57 10.27 -11.21
N TYR A 285 -20.69 10.86 -10.39
CA TYR A 285 -19.25 10.71 -10.59
C TYR A 285 -18.80 9.26 -10.54
N ILE A 286 -19.27 8.50 -9.54
CA ILE A 286 -18.92 7.09 -9.37
C ILE A 286 -19.46 6.26 -10.53
N ASN A 287 -20.72 6.49 -10.96
CA ASN A 287 -21.27 5.83 -12.14
C ASN A 287 -20.43 6.10 -13.40
N ASP A 288 -19.93 7.32 -13.59
CA ASP A 288 -19.09 7.67 -14.74
C ASP A 288 -17.66 7.11 -14.64
N ASN A 289 -17.22 6.69 -13.45
CA ASN A 289 -15.82 6.34 -13.15
C ASN A 289 -15.69 5.03 -12.36
N HIS A 290 -16.57 4.05 -12.58
CA HIS A 290 -16.46 2.72 -11.98
C HIS A 290 -15.75 1.74 -12.92
N LEU A 291 -15.07 0.76 -12.34
CA LEU A 291 -14.46 -0.33 -13.09
C LEU A 291 -15.56 -1.30 -13.56
N ASP A 292 -15.57 -1.63 -14.84
CA ASP A 292 -16.42 -2.67 -15.41
C ASP A 292 -15.84 -4.05 -15.11
N THR A 293 -16.34 -4.64 -14.03
CA THR A 293 -15.92 -5.98 -13.56
C THR A 293 -16.26 -7.09 -14.54
N SER A 294 -17.21 -6.87 -15.46
CA SER A 294 -17.58 -7.88 -16.46
C SER A 294 -16.52 -8.07 -17.54
N ALA A 295 -15.55 -7.15 -17.62
CA ALA A 295 -14.42 -7.22 -18.54
C ALA A 295 -13.17 -7.90 -17.94
N LEU A 296 -13.20 -8.30 -16.66
CA LEU A 296 -12.08 -8.91 -15.93
C LEU A 296 -11.95 -10.43 -16.18
N TYR A 297 -12.04 -10.85 -17.44
CA TYR A 297 -11.92 -12.23 -17.88
C TYR A 297 -10.79 -12.41 -18.90
N TRP A 298 -10.32 -13.64 -19.04
CA TRP A 298 -9.23 -13.99 -19.94
C TRP A 298 -9.72 -14.44 -21.31
N THR A 299 -9.00 -14.03 -22.34
CA THR A 299 -9.15 -14.49 -23.72
C THR A 299 -7.81 -15.01 -24.24
N GLU A 300 -7.79 -15.64 -25.41
CA GLU A 300 -6.55 -16.10 -26.04
C GLU A 300 -6.17 -15.18 -27.21
N ASN A 301 -4.92 -14.70 -27.25
CA ASN A 301 -4.42 -13.90 -28.37
C ASN A 301 -3.91 -14.78 -29.53
N GLU A 302 -3.44 -14.17 -30.62
CA GLU A 302 -2.91 -14.90 -31.80
C GLU A 302 -1.69 -15.78 -31.49
N GLU A 303 -0.96 -15.52 -30.40
CA GLU A 303 0.19 -16.31 -29.95
C GLU A 303 -0.20 -17.48 -29.03
N GLY A 304 -1.48 -17.65 -28.73
CA GLY A 304 -1.97 -18.67 -27.80
C GLY A 304 -1.79 -18.31 -26.32
N LYS A 305 -1.53 -17.04 -25.99
CA LYS A 305 -1.37 -16.56 -24.62
C LYS A 305 -2.69 -16.05 -24.05
N ALA A 306 -2.89 -16.27 -22.75
CA ALA A 306 -4.00 -15.70 -22.01
C ALA A 306 -3.80 -14.19 -21.84
N VAL A 307 -4.77 -13.41 -22.34
CA VAL A 307 -4.75 -11.94 -22.28
C VAL A 307 -6.08 -11.38 -21.78
N MET A 308 -6.02 -10.25 -21.09
CA MET A 308 -7.18 -9.48 -20.63
C MET A 308 -7.17 -8.09 -21.25
N THR A 309 -8.29 -7.71 -21.87
CA THR A 309 -8.45 -6.45 -22.60
C THR A 309 -9.39 -5.52 -21.86
N LEU A 310 -8.91 -4.33 -21.54
CA LEU A 310 -9.72 -3.21 -21.06
C LEU A 310 -9.57 -2.02 -22.02
N SER A 311 -10.57 -1.14 -22.05
CA SER A 311 -10.43 0.13 -22.79
C SER A 311 -9.41 1.04 -22.10
N GLU A 312 -8.82 1.98 -22.83
CA GLU A 312 -7.91 2.99 -22.25
C GLU A 312 -8.56 3.73 -21.08
N GLN A 313 -9.87 4.02 -21.16
CA GLN A 313 -10.61 4.72 -20.10
C GLN A 313 -10.70 3.89 -18.81
N GLN A 314 -10.82 2.57 -18.93
CA GLN A 314 -10.87 1.63 -17.81
C GLN A 314 -9.47 1.38 -17.24
N TRP A 315 -8.44 1.25 -18.08
CA TRP A 315 -7.04 1.26 -17.62
C TRP A 315 -6.69 2.55 -16.88
N ASP A 316 -7.23 3.69 -17.32
CA ASP A 316 -7.05 4.98 -16.67
C ASP A 316 -7.76 5.07 -15.30
N LEU A 317 -8.58 4.09 -14.91
CA LEU A 317 -9.11 3.98 -13.54
C LEU A 317 -8.20 3.19 -12.60
N ILE A 318 -7.24 2.44 -13.13
CA ILE A 318 -6.39 1.53 -12.34
C ILE A 318 -5.07 2.22 -12.02
N HIS A 319 -4.63 2.16 -10.78
CA HIS A 319 -3.33 2.71 -10.36
C HIS A 319 -2.35 1.67 -9.81
N SER A 320 -2.79 0.44 -9.51
CA SER A 320 -1.89 -0.67 -9.18
C SER A 320 -2.41 -2.00 -9.72
N LEU A 321 -1.48 -2.88 -10.06
CA LEU A 321 -1.72 -4.20 -10.60
C LEU A 321 -0.71 -5.17 -9.98
N ASP A 322 -1.20 -6.17 -9.26
CA ASP A 322 -0.37 -7.18 -8.61
C ASP A 322 -0.81 -8.59 -9.01
N LEU A 323 0.13 -9.50 -9.20
CA LEU A 323 -0.11 -10.93 -9.35
C LEU A 323 -0.18 -11.58 -7.97
N ASN A 324 -1.22 -12.36 -7.72
CA ASN A 324 -1.30 -13.26 -6.58
C ASN A 324 -1.17 -14.71 -7.04
N LEU A 325 -0.24 -15.43 -6.43
CA LEU A 325 0.04 -16.81 -6.75
C LEU A 325 -0.38 -17.73 -5.61
N PHE A 326 -1.15 -18.77 -5.94
CA PHE A 326 -1.56 -19.83 -5.02
C PHE A 326 -0.96 -21.17 -5.46
N TYR A 327 -0.51 -21.96 -4.48
CA TYR A 327 0.00 -23.31 -4.69
C TYR A 327 -0.95 -24.36 -4.12
N ASP A 328 -1.34 -25.32 -4.95
CA ASP A 328 -2.18 -26.46 -4.58
C ASP A 328 -1.33 -27.60 -3.98
N ASP A 329 -1.45 -27.78 -2.67
CA ASP A 329 -0.73 -28.83 -1.94
C ASP A 329 -1.43 -30.21 -1.99
N GLY A 330 -2.64 -30.28 -2.53
CA GLY A 330 -3.50 -31.47 -2.60
C GLY A 330 -4.55 -31.56 -1.49
N GLU A 331 -4.52 -30.65 -0.51
CA GLU A 331 -5.54 -30.51 0.55
C GLU A 331 -6.23 -29.13 0.50
N GLY A 332 -5.55 -28.14 -0.09
CA GLY A 332 -6.01 -26.77 -0.25
C GLY A 332 -4.98 -25.91 -1.00
N PHE A 333 -5.17 -24.59 -0.89
CA PHE A 333 -4.33 -23.59 -1.52
C PHE A 333 -3.51 -22.84 -0.49
N ILE A 334 -2.19 -22.86 -0.68
CA ILE A 334 -1.23 -22.02 0.01
C ILE A 334 -1.13 -20.69 -0.75
N ASP A 335 -1.36 -19.56 -0.08
CA ASP A 335 -1.09 -18.24 -0.64
C ASP A 335 0.42 -17.99 -0.63
N LEU A 336 1.03 -18.00 -1.82
CA LEU A 336 2.45 -17.66 -1.99
C LEU A 336 2.68 -16.15 -2.11
N GLY A 337 1.61 -15.36 -2.08
CA GLY A 337 1.63 -13.93 -1.87
C GLY A 337 1.45 -13.12 -3.14
N LEU A 338 1.74 -11.82 -3.03
CA LEU A 338 1.41 -10.77 -3.98
C LEU A 338 2.69 -10.10 -4.48
N ASP A 339 2.88 -10.04 -5.79
CA ASP A 339 4.05 -9.41 -6.41
C ASP A 339 3.66 -8.53 -7.60
N ASN A 340 4.46 -7.50 -7.90
CA ASN A 340 4.21 -6.55 -8.98
C ASN A 340 4.64 -7.11 -10.36
N ILE A 341 4.21 -8.34 -10.67
CA ILE A 341 4.53 -9.06 -11.90
C ILE A 341 3.39 -8.89 -12.90
N TYR A 342 3.64 -8.17 -14.00
CA TYR A 342 2.70 -8.05 -15.11
C TYR A 342 3.44 -7.65 -16.40
N SER A 343 2.81 -7.92 -17.54
CA SER A 343 3.31 -7.48 -18.83
C SER A 343 2.15 -7.15 -19.77
N PHE A 344 2.41 -6.29 -20.76
CA PHE A 344 1.43 -5.93 -21.77
C PHE A 344 1.92 -6.34 -23.15
N ASP A 345 1.01 -6.81 -24.00
CA ASP A 345 1.31 -7.04 -25.41
C ASP A 345 1.35 -5.72 -26.20
N LYS A 346 1.65 -5.80 -27.49
CA LYS A 346 1.74 -4.64 -28.39
C LYS A 346 0.39 -3.95 -28.63
N GLU A 347 -0.71 -4.63 -28.36
CA GLU A 347 -2.07 -4.10 -28.41
C GLU A 347 -2.50 -3.43 -27.08
N GLY A 348 -1.69 -3.54 -26.02
CA GLY A 348 -1.99 -3.00 -24.71
C GLY A 348 -2.87 -3.91 -23.85
N ASN A 349 -2.99 -5.20 -24.18
CA ASN A 349 -3.68 -6.18 -23.34
C ASN A 349 -2.74 -6.67 -22.24
N LEU A 350 -3.29 -6.88 -21.04
CA LEU A 350 -2.56 -7.54 -19.96
C LEU A 350 -2.31 -8.99 -20.35
N VAL A 351 -1.06 -9.43 -20.33
CA VAL A 351 -0.66 -10.82 -20.58
C VAL A 351 -0.43 -11.51 -19.24
N ALA A 352 -1.11 -12.65 -19.04
CA ALA A 352 -0.93 -13.43 -17.83
C ALA A 352 0.48 -14.03 -17.75
N ASP A 353 1.04 -14.05 -16.54
CA ASP A 353 2.25 -14.81 -16.23
C ASP A 353 1.98 -16.33 -16.36
N GLU A 354 3.03 -17.10 -16.61
CA GLU A 354 2.92 -18.56 -16.76
C GLU A 354 3.10 -19.32 -15.44
N GLY A 355 3.39 -18.62 -14.33
CA GLY A 355 3.47 -19.20 -12.98
C GLY A 355 4.62 -20.21 -12.81
N LYS A 356 5.66 -20.12 -13.66
CA LYS A 356 6.73 -21.12 -13.71
C LYS A 356 7.65 -21.07 -12.50
N THR A 357 7.91 -19.88 -11.97
CA THR A 357 8.83 -19.66 -10.87
C THR A 357 8.25 -18.72 -9.85
N TRP A 358 8.65 -18.89 -8.59
CA TRP A 358 8.33 -17.96 -7.51
C TRP A 358 9.53 -17.71 -6.61
N LEU A 359 9.45 -16.65 -5.81
CA LEU A 359 10.51 -16.27 -4.90
C LEU A 359 10.79 -17.38 -3.88
N GLY A 360 12.06 -17.65 -3.66
CA GLY A 360 12.55 -18.54 -2.62
C GLY A 360 13.73 -17.97 -1.85
N ILE A 361 13.87 -18.44 -0.62
CA ILE A 361 15.01 -18.17 0.27
C ILE A 361 15.75 -19.48 0.48
N ASN A 362 17.05 -19.51 0.20
CA ASN A 362 17.87 -20.72 0.20
C ASN A 362 17.26 -21.85 -0.66
N ASN A 363 16.64 -21.48 -1.80
CA ASN A 363 15.96 -22.39 -2.71
C ASN A 363 14.73 -23.11 -2.09
N HIS A 364 14.17 -22.58 -1.00
CA HIS A 364 12.84 -22.93 -0.49
C HIS A 364 11.84 -21.87 -0.96
N ILE A 365 10.73 -22.28 -1.58
CA ILE A 365 9.64 -21.37 -1.95
C ILE A 365 9.10 -20.70 -0.68
N VAL A 366 8.86 -19.39 -0.75
CA VAL A 366 8.37 -18.60 0.38
C VAL A 366 7.17 -17.73 -0.02
N PRO A 367 6.29 -17.41 0.93
CA PRO A 367 5.22 -16.45 0.71
C PRO A 367 5.80 -15.03 0.68
N TYR A 368 5.77 -14.38 -0.47
CA TYR A 368 6.35 -13.07 -0.70
C TYR A 368 5.25 -12.04 -0.97
N TYR A 369 5.32 -10.91 -0.27
CA TYR A 369 4.40 -9.80 -0.45
C TYR A 369 5.19 -8.53 -0.76
N HIS A 370 5.00 -7.99 -1.96
CA HIS A 370 5.47 -6.67 -2.34
C HIS A 370 4.93 -5.61 -1.36
N LEU A 371 5.80 -4.67 -0.98
CA LEU A 371 5.44 -3.55 -0.09
C LEU A 371 5.54 -2.21 -0.81
N ASP A 372 6.62 -1.98 -1.55
CA ASP A 372 6.88 -0.70 -2.18
C ASP A 372 7.83 -0.82 -3.37
N THR A 373 7.62 0.03 -4.37
CA THR A 373 8.54 0.25 -5.50
C THR A 373 8.90 1.73 -5.55
N SER A 374 10.19 2.00 -5.52
CA SER A 374 10.78 3.33 -5.55
C SER A 374 11.63 3.48 -6.79
N GLU A 375 11.36 4.48 -7.63
CA GLU A 375 12.17 4.78 -8.82
C GLU A 375 12.63 6.25 -8.81
N ASP A 376 13.88 6.50 -9.20
CA ASP A 376 14.47 7.82 -9.41
C ASP A 376 15.49 7.76 -10.56
N GLY A 377 15.04 8.11 -11.76
CA GLY A 377 15.82 7.97 -12.99
C GLY A 377 16.15 6.51 -13.27
N ASP A 378 17.46 6.19 -13.31
CA ASP A 378 17.94 4.82 -13.52
C ASP A 378 18.04 4.01 -12.21
N ASN A 379 17.89 4.66 -11.06
CA ASN A 379 17.95 3.99 -9.76
C ASN A 379 16.56 3.50 -9.36
N TRP A 380 16.49 2.28 -8.85
CA TRP A 380 15.26 1.70 -8.36
C TRP A 380 15.49 0.88 -7.10
N THR A 381 14.44 0.73 -6.30
CA THR A 381 14.42 -0.14 -5.13
C THR A 381 13.04 -0.75 -4.99
N ILE A 382 12.97 -2.07 -4.89
CA ILE A 382 11.74 -2.79 -4.53
C ILE A 382 11.94 -3.37 -3.14
N THR A 383 10.98 -3.15 -2.26
CA THR A 383 10.95 -3.76 -0.94
C THR A 383 9.75 -4.68 -0.84
N GLY A 384 9.96 -5.89 -0.33
CA GLY A 384 8.90 -6.83 0.00
C GLY A 384 9.15 -7.49 1.34
N ARG A 385 8.17 -8.29 1.78
CA ARG A 385 8.27 -9.05 3.02
C ARG A 385 7.93 -10.52 2.83
N VAL A 386 8.58 -11.35 3.64
CA VAL A 386 8.26 -12.76 3.83
C VAL A 386 7.89 -13.00 5.30
N PRO A 387 6.60 -13.24 5.61
CA PRO A 387 6.20 -13.53 6.98
C PRO A 387 6.74 -14.88 7.45
N ALA A 388 7.25 -14.92 8.68
CA ALA A 388 7.87 -16.10 9.26
C ALA A 388 7.82 -16.09 10.80
N PHE A 389 8.20 -17.21 11.40
CA PHE A 389 8.71 -17.28 12.76
C PHE A 389 10.23 -17.42 12.72
N LEU A 390 10.95 -16.57 13.45
CA LEU A 390 12.38 -16.68 13.72
C LEU A 390 12.53 -17.16 15.16
N ASN A 391 12.97 -18.40 15.37
CA ASN A 391 13.07 -19.02 16.70
C ASN A 391 11.77 -18.87 17.53
N ASP A 392 10.62 -19.11 16.89
CA ASP A 392 9.27 -18.96 17.43
C ASP A 392 8.77 -17.52 17.70
N GLU A 393 9.53 -16.49 17.36
CA GLU A 393 9.07 -15.10 17.36
C GLU A 393 8.55 -14.69 15.99
N ARG A 394 7.35 -14.07 15.92
CA ARG A 394 6.75 -13.67 14.65
C ARG A 394 7.51 -12.49 14.05
N VAL A 395 7.96 -12.64 12.82
CA VAL A 395 8.74 -11.64 12.09
C VAL A 395 8.27 -11.52 10.63
N ASN A 396 8.60 -10.39 10.02
CA ASN A 396 8.65 -10.22 8.57
C ASN A 396 10.11 -10.16 8.16
N LEU A 397 10.58 -11.10 7.35
CA LEU A 397 11.87 -10.95 6.68
C LEU A 397 11.72 -9.89 5.60
N ILE A 398 12.55 -8.85 5.63
CA ILE A 398 12.52 -7.78 4.65
C ILE A 398 13.46 -8.15 3.50
N ILE A 399 12.91 -8.17 2.28
CA ILE A 399 13.63 -8.45 1.05
C ILE A 399 13.78 -7.15 0.29
N VAL A 400 14.99 -6.83 -0.15
CA VAL A 400 15.29 -5.62 -0.91
C VAL A 400 15.94 -6.00 -2.22
N PHE A 401 15.45 -5.41 -3.30
CA PHE A 401 16.01 -5.48 -4.65
C PHE A 401 16.41 -4.08 -5.07
N ASP A 402 17.59 -3.92 -5.65
CA ASP A 402 18.09 -2.62 -6.12
C ASP A 402 19.08 -2.83 -7.28
N ASN A 403 19.62 -1.74 -7.81
CA ASN A 403 20.60 -1.77 -8.91
C ASN A 403 21.85 -2.62 -8.60
N ASP A 404 22.30 -2.65 -7.35
CA ASP A 404 23.49 -3.42 -6.93
C ASP A 404 23.16 -4.89 -6.63
N HIS A 405 21.91 -5.16 -6.25
CA HIS A 405 21.38 -6.46 -5.90
C HIS A 405 20.10 -6.77 -6.71
N PRO A 406 20.19 -6.93 -8.04
CA PRO A 406 19.01 -7.13 -8.89
C PRO A 406 18.30 -8.48 -8.63
N LYS A 407 18.97 -9.42 -7.96
CA LYS A 407 18.38 -10.70 -7.51
C LYS A 407 17.79 -10.65 -6.10
N GLY A 408 17.92 -9.51 -5.44
CA GLY A 408 17.48 -9.29 -4.07
C GLY A 408 18.39 -9.88 -3.00
N PHE A 409 18.22 -9.38 -1.78
CA PHE A 409 18.85 -9.91 -0.58
C PHE A 409 17.92 -9.79 0.63
N VAL A 410 18.14 -10.61 1.66
CA VAL A 410 17.43 -10.50 2.94
C VAL A 410 18.09 -9.40 3.78
N ALA A 411 17.42 -8.27 3.96
CA ALA A 411 17.93 -7.14 4.73
C ALA A 411 17.89 -7.38 6.26
N GLY A 412 17.01 -8.28 6.71
CA GLY A 412 16.90 -8.70 8.11
C GLY A 412 15.46 -9.01 8.53
N ALA A 413 15.23 -9.29 9.81
CA ALA A 413 13.93 -9.70 10.33
C ALA A 413 13.27 -8.59 11.17
N GLN A 414 12.13 -8.07 10.71
CA GLN A 414 11.32 -7.10 11.45
C GLN A 414 10.34 -7.81 12.38
N THR A 415 10.37 -7.54 13.69
CA THR A 415 9.41 -8.11 14.65
C THR A 415 7.99 -7.64 14.37
N VAL A 416 7.04 -8.58 14.39
CA VAL A 416 5.61 -8.29 14.30
C VAL A 416 5.01 -8.34 15.70
N TYR A 417 4.44 -7.23 16.14
CA TYR A 417 3.77 -7.14 17.44
C TYR A 417 2.28 -7.43 17.26
N GLU A 418 1.74 -8.36 18.04
CA GLU A 418 0.32 -8.77 17.96
C GLU A 418 -0.64 -7.77 18.63
N ASP A 419 -0.11 -6.73 19.29
CA ASP A 419 -0.91 -5.82 20.11
C ASP A 419 -1.43 -4.63 19.30
N GLU A 420 -2.76 -4.54 19.11
CA GLU A 420 -3.47 -3.48 18.39
C GLU A 420 -3.22 -2.06 18.95
N LYS A 421 -2.51 -1.95 20.08
CA LYS A 421 -2.17 -0.69 20.75
C LYS A 421 -0.87 -0.05 20.30
N ILE A 422 -0.05 -0.75 19.50
CA ILE A 422 1.23 -0.21 19.03
C ILE A 422 1.03 0.36 17.63
N GLU A 423 0.60 1.64 17.56
CA GLU A 423 0.38 2.36 16.30
C GLU A 423 1.69 2.65 15.52
N VAL A 424 2.85 2.62 16.21
CA VAL A 424 4.17 2.86 15.61
C VAL A 424 5.13 1.76 16.05
N LEU A 425 5.47 0.88 15.12
CA LEU A 425 6.43 -0.20 15.35
C LEU A 425 7.86 0.34 15.28
N ALA A 426 8.72 -0.04 16.22
CA ALA A 426 10.15 0.27 16.15
C ALA A 426 10.77 -0.42 14.91
N LYS A 427 11.57 0.31 14.13
CA LYS A 427 12.42 -0.27 13.08
C LYS A 427 13.61 -0.97 13.71
N ASN A 428 13.39 -2.20 14.12
CA ASN A 428 14.44 -3.13 14.46
C ASN A 428 14.40 -4.25 13.43
N LEU A 429 15.38 -4.27 12.51
CA LEU A 429 15.74 -5.52 11.85
C LEU A 429 16.68 -6.27 12.78
N THR A 430 16.21 -7.39 13.30
CA THR A 430 17.05 -8.36 13.97
C THR A 430 17.95 -9.01 12.93
N GLU A 431 19.25 -9.03 13.21
CA GLU A 431 20.24 -9.76 12.41
C GLU A 431 19.96 -11.26 12.56
N ILE A 432 19.93 -11.96 11.43
CA ILE A 432 19.68 -13.40 11.40
C ILE A 432 21.03 -14.10 11.48
N ALA A 433 21.20 -14.97 12.46
CA ALA A 433 22.48 -15.60 12.76
C ALA A 433 22.51 -17.09 12.40
N ASP A 434 23.71 -17.63 12.24
CA ASP A 434 23.92 -19.08 12.07
C ASP A 434 23.27 -19.87 13.20
N GLY A 435 22.49 -20.88 12.83
CA GLY A 435 21.75 -21.73 13.77
C GLY A 435 20.33 -21.25 14.07
N ASP A 436 19.94 -20.03 13.66
CA ASP A 436 18.56 -19.59 13.75
C ASP A 436 17.63 -20.46 12.89
N VAL A 437 16.39 -20.64 13.35
CA VAL A 437 15.38 -21.44 12.65
C VAL A 437 14.27 -20.55 12.13
N LEU A 438 14.09 -20.56 10.82
CA LEU A 438 13.01 -19.87 10.11
C LEU A 438 11.87 -20.84 9.77
N THR A 439 10.66 -20.50 10.19
CA THR A 439 9.43 -21.17 9.75
C THR A 439 8.57 -20.18 8.99
N PHE A 440 8.51 -20.27 7.67
CA PHE A 440 7.68 -19.40 6.85
C PHE A 440 6.19 -19.63 7.13
N ILE A 441 5.41 -18.56 7.08
CA ILE A 441 3.96 -18.61 7.32
C ILE A 441 3.20 -17.90 6.21
N CYS A 442 1.98 -18.35 5.93
CA CYS A 442 1.14 -17.82 4.86
C CYS A 442 -0.33 -17.97 5.22
N ASP A 443 -1.18 -17.37 4.39
CA ASP A 443 -2.60 -17.68 4.39
C ASP A 443 -2.86 -19.03 3.70
N TYR A 444 -3.80 -19.81 4.23
CA TYR A 444 -4.19 -21.11 3.68
C TYR A 444 -5.70 -21.21 3.50
N TYR A 445 -6.12 -21.80 2.38
CA TYR A 445 -7.52 -21.98 2.00
C TYR A 445 -7.78 -23.44 1.65
N SER A 446 -8.48 -24.17 2.51
CA SER A 446 -8.89 -25.54 2.19
C SER A 446 -9.95 -25.57 1.09
N TYR A 447 -10.11 -26.70 0.40
CA TYR A 447 -11.08 -26.80 -0.69
C TYR A 447 -12.55 -26.58 -0.28
N ASP A 448 -12.88 -26.79 1.00
CA ASP A 448 -14.19 -26.49 1.57
C ASP A 448 -14.36 -25.00 1.96
N GLY A 449 -13.40 -24.15 1.57
CA GLY A 449 -13.44 -22.70 1.75
C GLY A 449 -13.09 -22.22 3.15
N LYS A 450 -12.46 -23.05 3.99
CA LYS A 450 -11.99 -22.57 5.30
C LYS A 450 -10.67 -21.84 5.16
N TYR A 451 -10.64 -20.66 5.75
CA TYR A 451 -9.45 -19.82 5.86
C TYR A 451 -8.68 -20.15 7.14
N GLN A 452 -7.36 -20.25 7.02
CA GLN A 452 -6.42 -20.31 8.13
C GLN A 452 -5.36 -19.23 7.94
N ASP A 453 -5.36 -18.25 8.85
CA ASP A 453 -4.27 -17.26 8.99
C ASP A 453 -3.01 -17.95 9.52
N SER A 454 -1.85 -17.50 9.03
CA SER A 454 -0.54 -17.83 9.57
C SER A 454 -0.27 -19.35 9.61
N TYR A 455 -0.72 -20.06 8.56
CA TYR A 455 -0.38 -21.45 8.29
C TYR A 455 1.13 -21.61 8.20
N ARG A 456 1.69 -22.51 9.01
CA ARG A 456 3.13 -22.80 9.06
C ARG A 456 3.49 -23.75 7.92
N MET A 457 4.38 -23.30 7.04
CA MET A 457 4.92 -24.18 6.00
C MET A 457 5.68 -25.36 6.65
N PRO A 458 5.55 -26.59 6.13
CA PRO A 458 5.95 -27.81 6.82
C PRO A 458 7.47 -28.02 6.94
N LYS A 459 8.29 -27.21 6.27
CA LYS A 459 9.75 -27.36 6.22
C LYS A 459 10.45 -26.10 6.72
N PRO A 460 10.81 -26.04 8.02
CA PRO A 460 11.61 -24.94 8.53
C PRO A 460 13.02 -24.97 7.91
N VAL A 461 13.66 -23.80 7.84
CA VAL A 461 15.01 -23.60 7.34
C VAL A 461 15.91 -23.23 8.52
N THR A 462 16.97 -24.00 8.73
CA THR A 462 18.05 -23.61 9.65
C THR A 462 19.06 -22.76 8.89
N VAL A 463 19.33 -21.57 9.41
CA VAL A 463 20.26 -20.60 8.82
C VAL A 463 21.69 -21.13 8.97
N ASN A 464 22.44 -21.10 7.88
CA ASN A 464 23.85 -21.48 7.82
C ASN A 464 24.53 -20.64 6.73
N GLY A 465 25.22 -19.60 7.15
CA GLY A 465 25.72 -18.53 6.29
C GLY A 465 24.61 -17.59 5.81
N ASP A 466 24.95 -16.81 4.80
CA ASP A 466 24.06 -15.79 4.23
C ASP A 466 22.81 -16.42 3.58
N LEU A 467 21.66 -15.80 3.81
CA LEU A 467 20.42 -16.15 3.13
C LEU A 467 20.45 -15.68 1.67
N THR A 468 20.14 -16.59 0.75
CA THR A 468 20.14 -16.33 -0.69
C THR A 468 18.72 -16.21 -1.23
N VAL A 469 18.44 -15.16 -1.99
CA VAL A 469 17.18 -14.97 -2.73
C VAL A 469 17.32 -15.60 -4.12
N SER A 470 16.30 -16.33 -4.56
CA SER A 470 16.32 -17.08 -5.82
C SER A 470 14.93 -17.28 -6.39
N ASP A 471 14.83 -17.40 -7.71
CA ASP A 471 13.62 -17.89 -8.38
C ASP A 471 13.60 -19.42 -8.36
N VAL A 472 12.57 -20.00 -7.76
CA VAL A 472 12.40 -21.44 -7.60
C VAL A 472 11.30 -21.95 -8.52
N LEU A 473 11.57 -23.01 -9.26
CA LEU A 473 10.61 -23.64 -10.17
C LEU A 473 9.43 -24.23 -9.38
N LEU A 474 8.22 -23.88 -9.81
CA LEU A 474 6.98 -24.44 -9.28
C LEU A 474 6.60 -25.72 -10.03
N PRO A 475 5.98 -26.72 -9.35
CA PRO A 475 5.46 -27.90 -10.01
C PRO A 475 4.32 -27.56 -10.99
N GLU A 476 4.36 -28.13 -12.20
CA GLU A 476 3.28 -28.00 -13.19
C GLU A 476 1.94 -28.54 -12.67
N GLY A 477 0.83 -27.90 -13.07
CA GLY A 477 -0.53 -28.32 -12.73
C GLY A 477 -0.95 -28.07 -11.28
N LYS A 478 -0.17 -27.29 -10.54
CA LYS A 478 -0.39 -26.99 -9.11
C LYS A 478 -0.48 -25.50 -8.81
N VAL A 479 -0.47 -24.65 -9.83
CA VAL A 479 -0.40 -23.20 -9.63
C VAL A 479 -1.72 -22.56 -10.05
N ARG A 480 -2.20 -21.63 -9.23
CA ARG A 480 -3.28 -20.71 -9.59
C ARG A 480 -2.80 -19.29 -9.53
N LEU A 481 -3.16 -18.52 -10.55
CA LEU A 481 -2.77 -17.12 -10.70
C LEU A 481 -4.03 -16.27 -10.81
N THR A 482 -4.08 -15.17 -10.08
CA THR A 482 -5.10 -14.13 -10.25
C THR A 482 -4.44 -12.77 -10.12
N TYR A 483 -4.94 -11.78 -10.84
CA TYR A 483 -4.45 -10.41 -10.74
C TYR A 483 -5.37 -9.58 -9.86
N ARG A 484 -4.77 -8.82 -8.95
CA ARG A 484 -5.42 -7.77 -8.17
C ARG A 484 -5.26 -6.44 -8.88
N LEU A 485 -6.38 -5.85 -9.27
CA LEU A 485 -6.44 -4.49 -9.82
C LEU A 485 -6.95 -3.57 -8.72
N THR A 486 -6.29 -2.44 -8.52
CA THR A 486 -6.76 -1.40 -7.58
C THR A 486 -7.13 -0.14 -8.33
N ASP A 487 -8.36 0.34 -8.13
CA ASP A 487 -8.91 1.52 -8.80
C ASP A 487 -8.65 2.84 -8.05
N ILE A 488 -9.05 3.96 -8.65
CA ILE A 488 -8.92 5.31 -8.07
C ILE A 488 -9.59 5.51 -6.69
N TYR A 489 -10.41 4.59 -6.22
CA TYR A 489 -11.01 4.62 -4.88
C TYR A 489 -10.27 3.72 -3.90
N ASN A 490 -9.09 3.22 -4.27
CA ASN A 490 -8.34 2.20 -3.52
C ASN A 490 -9.13 0.90 -3.35
N GLN A 491 -10.11 0.63 -4.23
CA GLN A 491 -10.88 -0.61 -4.21
C GLN A 491 -10.13 -1.68 -4.99
N ALA A 492 -9.94 -2.84 -4.37
CA ALA A 492 -9.37 -4.01 -5.01
C ALA A 492 -10.44 -4.83 -5.74
N TYR A 493 -10.07 -5.31 -6.94
CA TYR A 493 -10.82 -6.24 -7.77
C TYR A 493 -9.90 -7.38 -8.20
N TRP A 494 -10.47 -8.54 -8.47
CA TRP A 494 -9.72 -9.74 -8.82
C TRP A 494 -10.16 -10.30 -10.16
N THR A 495 -9.21 -10.66 -11.03
CA THR A 495 -9.51 -11.37 -12.28
C THR A 495 -9.95 -12.80 -11.99
N GLU A 496 -10.55 -13.47 -12.97
CA GLU A 496 -10.67 -14.94 -12.93
C GLU A 496 -9.29 -15.59 -12.71
N ALA A 497 -9.28 -16.69 -11.93
CA ALA A 497 -8.05 -17.44 -11.67
C ALA A 497 -7.68 -18.34 -12.85
N LEU A 498 -6.43 -18.26 -13.30
CA LEU A 498 -5.84 -19.17 -14.28
C LEU A 498 -5.20 -20.36 -13.58
N ASN A 499 -5.33 -21.55 -14.18
CA ASN A 499 -4.71 -22.78 -13.68
C ASN A 499 -3.51 -23.16 -14.56
N HIS A 500 -2.35 -23.37 -13.94
CA HIS A 500 -1.09 -23.70 -14.60
C HIS A 500 -0.44 -24.96 -14.01
#